data_AF-A0A2J6X424-F1
#
_entry.id   AF-A0A2J6X424-F1
#
_cell.length_a   1.000
_cell.length_b   1.000
_cell.length_c   1.000
_cell.angle_alpha   90.00
_cell.angle_beta   90.00
_cell.angle_gamma   90.00
#
_symmetry.space_group_name_H-M   'P 1'
#
loop_
_entity.id
_entity.type
_entity.pdbx_description
1 polymer ?
#
loop_
_entity_poly.entity_id
_entity_poly.type
_entity_poly.pdbx_seq_one_letter_code
_entity_poly.pdbx_strand_id
1 'polypeptide(L)' 'RGFTGIDDPYEPPVNPELVLTTTDVTPEENARRIIRYLEEKGFLEG' A
#
# COMPACT_ATOMS: atom_id res chain seq x y z
N ARG A 1 -2.76 -25.27 -9.12
CA ARG A 1 -3.31 -24.47 -10.22
C ARG A 1 -4.22 -23.42 -9.61
N GLY A 2 -3.92 -22.14 -9.80
CA GLY A 2 -4.64 -21.00 -9.23
C GLY A 2 -3.85 -20.17 -8.21
N PHE A 3 -2.53 -20.36 -8.09
CA PHE A 3 -1.71 -19.55 -7.18
C PHE A 3 -1.22 -18.28 -7.90
N THR A 4 -1.69 -17.11 -7.45
CA THR A 4 -1.30 -15.81 -8.01
C THR A 4 0.19 -15.54 -7.85
N GLY A 5 0.85 -15.08 -8.91
CA GLY A 5 2.29 -14.91 -9.02
C GLY A 5 3.06 -16.17 -9.38
N ILE A 6 2.42 -17.33 -9.50
CA ILE A 6 3.03 -18.59 -9.96
C ILE A 6 2.27 -19.14 -11.17
N ASP A 7 1.04 -19.63 -10.93
CA ASP A 7 0.18 -20.20 -11.97
C ASP A 7 -0.69 -19.12 -12.63
N ASP A 8 -1.16 -18.15 -11.82
CA ASP A 8 -2.01 -17.06 -12.26
C ASP A 8 -1.22 -15.73 -12.20
N PRO A 9 -1.34 -14.83 -13.17
CA PRO A 9 -0.65 -13.54 -13.13
C PRO A 9 -1.21 -12.63 -12.03
N TYR A 10 -0.37 -11.75 -11.50
CA TYR A 10 -0.82 -10.61 -10.69
C TYR A 10 -0.92 -9.38 -11.58
N GLU A 11 -2.08 -8.72 -11.58
CA GLU A 11 -2.29 -7.46 -12.26
C GLU A 11 -2.14 -6.30 -11.26
N PRO A 12 -1.02 -5.55 -11.29
CA PRO A 12 -0.83 -4.43 -10.37
C PRO A 12 -1.87 -3.32 -10.63
N PRO A 13 -2.26 -2.56 -9.59
CA PRO A 13 -3.19 -1.45 -9.75
C PRO A 13 -2.61 -0.38 -10.68
N VAL A 14 -3.43 0.10 -11.63
CA VAL A 14 -3.00 1.09 -12.64
C VAL A 14 -2.91 2.49 -12.05
N ASN A 15 -3.82 2.86 -11.14
CA ASN A 15 -3.86 4.17 -10.50
C ASN A 15 -4.13 4.03 -8.99
N PRO A 16 -3.14 3.54 -8.21
CA PRO A 16 -3.28 3.42 -6.77
C PRO A 16 -3.21 4.79 -6.09
N GLU A 17 -4.03 4.99 -5.07
CA GLU A 17 -4.01 6.21 -4.25
C GLU A 17 -2.72 6.34 -3.41
N LEU A 18 -2.16 5.20 -2.98
CA LEU A 18 -0.91 5.12 -2.21
C LEU A 18 -0.18 3.80 -2.50
N VAL A 19 1.13 3.87 -2.76
CA VAL A 19 2.00 2.69 -2.96
C VAL A 19 3.02 2.59 -1.82
N LEU A 20 3.08 1.40 -1.20
CA LEU A 20 3.99 1.08 -0.11
C LEU A 20 4.90 -0.08 -0.52
N THR A 21 6.18 -0.03 -0.11
CA THR A 21 7.10 -1.15 -0.22
C THR A 21 7.23 -1.84 1.13
N THR A 22 7.37 -3.15 1.13
CA THR A 22 7.59 -3.95 2.35
C THR A 22 9.05 -4.35 2.53
N THR A 23 9.91 -4.11 1.53
CA THR A 23 11.35 -4.27 1.66
C THR A 23 11.97 -2.97 2.15
N ASP A 24 13.00 -3.07 2.98
CA ASP A 24 13.81 -1.93 3.46
C ASP A 24 13.07 -0.88 4.30
N VAL A 25 11.80 -1.14 4.66
CA VAL A 25 10.93 -0.26 5.42
C VAL A 25 10.23 -1.07 6.51
N THR A 26 10.13 -0.53 7.73
CA THR A 26 9.40 -1.21 8.81
C THR A 26 7.89 -1.05 8.65
N PRO A 27 7.08 -1.96 9.21
CA PRO A 27 5.63 -1.81 9.24
C PRO A 27 5.17 -0.47 9.83
N GLU A 28 5.81 0.00 10.90
CA GLU A 28 5.47 1.26 11.58
C GLU A 28 5.72 2.48 10.68
N GLU A 29 6.77 2.45 9.87
CA GLU A 29 7.06 3.53 8.93
C GLU A 29 6.00 3.60 7.82
N ASN A 30 5.59 2.45 7.29
CA ASN A 30 4.48 2.41 6.34
C ASN A 30 3.14 2.81 6.98
N ALA A 31 2.89 2.42 8.23
CA ALA A 31 1.69 2.86 8.96
C ALA A 31 1.66 4.39 9.10
N ARG A 32 2.79 5.02 9.43
CA ARG A 32 2.90 6.50 9.47
C ARG A 32 2.60 7.14 8.11
N ARG A 33 3.03 6.53 7.01
CA ARG A 33 2.72 7.01 5.65
C ARG A 33 1.23 6.93 5.33
N ILE A 34 0.55 5.87 5.78
CA ILE A 34 -0.91 5.73 5.61
C ILE A 34 -1.65 6.79 6.42
N ILE A 35 -1.30 6.97 7.70
CA ILE A 35 -1.96 7.97 8.56
C ILE A 35 -1.82 9.37 7.96
N ARG A 36 -0.60 9.75 7.54
CA ARG A 36 -0.36 11.04 6.89
C ARG A 36 -1.20 11.22 5.62
N TYR A 37 -1.29 10.20 4.79
CA TYR A 37 -2.14 10.25 3.60
C TYR A 37 -3.61 10.51 3.95
N LEU A 38 -4.11 9.88 5.02
CA LEU A 38 -5.49 10.08 5.47
C LEU A 38 -5.72 11.48 6.04
N GLU A 39 -4.76 12.01 6.81
CA GLU A 39 -4.79 13.40 7.31
C GLU A 39 -4.80 14.42 6.15
N GLU A 40 -3.92 14.24 5.16
CA GLU A 40 -3.82 15.12 3.98
C GLU A 40 -5.11 15.13 3.14
N LYS A 41 -5.85 14.02 3.14
CA LYS A 41 -7.15 13.90 2.46
C LYS A 41 -8.33 14.38 3.31
N GLY A 42 -8.09 14.76 4.56
CA GLY A 42 -9.12 15.20 5.51
C GLY A 42 -9.99 14.07 6.04
N PHE A 43 -9.51 12.82 5.98
CA PHE A 43 -10.21 11.66 6.56
C PHE A 43 -9.90 11.47 8.05
N LEU A 44 -8.77 12.02 8.52
CA LEU A 44 -8.39 12.05 9.93
C LEU A 44 -7.91 13.46 10.32
N GLU A 45 -8.10 13.79 11.60
CA GLU A 45 -7.52 14.97 12.24
C GLU A 45 -6.33 14.51 13.10
N GLY A 46 -5.21 15.24 13.02
CA GLY A 46 -3.95 14.93 13.72
C GLY A 46 -3.87 15.46 15.15
#